data_AF-A0A967SIC4-F1
#
_entry.id   AF-A0A967SIC4-F1
#
_cell.length_a   1.000
_cell.length_b   1.000
_cell.length_c   1.000
_cell.angle_alpha   90.00
_cell.angle_beta   90.00
_cell.angle_gamma   90.00
#
_symmetry.space_group_name_H-M   'P 1'
#
loop_
_entity.id
_entity.type
_entity.pdbx_description
1 polymer ?
#
loop_
_entity_poly.entity_id
_entity_poly.type
_entity_poly.pdbx_seq_one_letter_code
_entity_poly.pdbx_strand_id
1 'polypeptide(L)' 'HTIRDCCEGLRALAYPDFEVIVVDDGSTDGTGTIARDHGFHVISTENQGLSSARNTGLAAATGEIVAY' A
#
# COMPACT_ATOMS: atom_id res chain seq x y z
N HIS A 1 -6.15 9.70 -9.99
CA HIS A 1 -7.56 9.45 -9.63
C HIS A 1 -7.70 8.08 -8.96
N THR A 2 -7.28 7.00 -9.62
CA THR A 2 -7.45 5.60 -9.16
C THR A 2 -6.95 5.29 -7.74
N ILE A 3 -5.82 5.84 -7.29
CA ILE A 3 -5.31 5.52 -5.93
C ILE A 3 -6.20 6.07 -4.82
N ARG A 4 -6.81 7.25 -5.01
CA ARG A 4 -7.68 7.87 -4.01
C ARG A 4 -8.96 7.04 -3.82
N ASP A 5 -9.58 6.64 -4.94
CA ASP A 5 -10.77 5.80 -4.92
C ASP A 5 -10.49 4.43 -4.27
N CYS A 6 -9.29 3.86 -4.52
CA CYS A 6 -8.84 2.64 -3.86
C CYS A 6 -8.69 2.82 -2.33
N CYS A 7 -8.05 3.91 -1.91
CA CYS A 7 -7.86 4.21 -0.49
C CYS A 7 -9.19 4.39 0.26
N GLU A 8 -10.16 5.05 -0.37
CA GLU A 8 -11.51 5.23 0.19
C GLU A 8 -12.24 3.88 0.31
N GLY A 9 -12.15 3.02 -0.69
CA GLY A 9 -12.70 1.67 -0.65
C GLY A 9 -12.11 0.82 0.47
N LEU A 10 -10.79 0.84 0.65
CA LEU A 10 -10.12 0.11 1.73
C LEU A 10 -10.53 0.62 3.12
N ARG A 11 -10.75 1.93 3.29
CA ARG A 11 -11.23 2.49 4.55
C ARG A 11 -12.69 2.15 4.87
N ALA A 12 -13.49 1.87 3.84
CA ALA A 12 -14.89 1.47 4.02
C ALA A 12 -15.06 -0.03 4.33
N LEU A 13 -13.99 -0.83 4.30
CA LEU A 13 -14.06 -2.25 4.64
C LEU A 13 -14.39 -2.43 6.12
N ALA A 14 -15.54 -3.06 6.38
CA ALA A 14 -15.93 -3.53 7.71
C ALA A 14 -15.32 -4.92 7.97
N TYR A 15 -13.99 -5.03 7.92
CA TYR A 15 -13.25 -6.23 8.30
C TYR A 15 -12.46 -5.92 9.57
N PRO A 16 -12.57 -6.74 10.64
CA PRO A 16 -11.80 -6.50 11.85
C PRO A 16 -10.30 -6.76 11.60
N ASP A 17 -9.46 -5.87 12.12
CA ASP A 17 -8.00 -6.04 12.27
C ASP A 17 -7.21 -6.38 10.98
N PHE A 18 -7.42 -5.62 9.89
CA PHE A 18 -6.53 -5.66 8.72
C PHE A 18 -5.52 -4.51 8.73
N GLU A 19 -4.30 -4.81 8.27
CA GLU A 19 -3.28 -3.80 7.99
C GLU A 19 -3.24 -3.49 6.49
N VAL A 20 -2.91 -2.24 6.15
CA VAL A 20 -2.72 -1.81 4.76
C VAL A 20 -1.31 -1.29 4.58
N ILE A 21 -0.53 -2.01 3.78
CA ILE A 21 0.83 -1.65 3.40
C ILE A 21 0.85 -1.28 1.93
N VAL A 22 1.26 -0.05 1.63
CA VAL A 22 1.42 0.47 0.28
C VAL A 22 2.91 0.54 -0.04
N VAL A 23 3.34 -0.21 -1.05
CA VAL A 23 4.72 -0.12 -1.54
C VAL A 23 4.75 0.81 -2.76
N ASP A 24 5.37 1.97 -2.57
CA ASP A 24 5.56 2.99 -3.60
C ASP A 24 6.92 2.80 -4.29
N ASP A 25 6.91 2.15 -5.45
CA ASP A 25 8.09 1.77 -6.22
C ASP A 25 8.61 2.91 -7.12
N GLY A 26 8.88 4.05 -6.50
CA GLY A 26 9.48 5.21 -7.16
C GLY A 26 8.49 6.04 -7.98
N SER A 27 7.23 6.16 -7.54
CA SER A 27 6.25 7.01 -8.22
C SER A 27 6.68 8.48 -8.22
N THR A 28 6.48 9.16 -9.35
CA THR A 28 6.79 10.60 -9.51
C THR A 28 5.55 11.49 -9.38
N ASP A 29 4.38 10.89 -9.20
CA ASP A 29 3.07 11.54 -9.28
C ASP A 29 2.39 11.78 -7.91
N GLY A 30 3.11 11.54 -6.81
CA GLY A 30 2.61 11.78 -5.45
C GLY A 30 1.72 10.66 -4.88
N THR A 31 1.66 9.50 -5.54
CA THR A 31 0.90 8.32 -5.09
C THR A 31 1.23 7.92 -3.65
N GLY A 32 2.51 7.86 -3.27
CA GLY A 32 2.91 7.55 -1.89
C GLY A 32 2.41 8.58 -0.86
N THR A 33 2.34 9.85 -1.22
CA THR A 33 1.83 10.90 -0.31
C THR A 33 0.33 10.73 -0.07
N ILE A 34 -0.45 10.45 -1.11
CA ILE A 34 -1.90 10.21 -0.98
C ILE A 34 -2.16 9.03 -0.04
N ALA A 35 -1.44 7.91 -0.21
CA ALA A 35 -1.59 6.76 0.65
C ALA A 35 -1.26 7.06 2.13
N ARG A 36 -0.22 7.88 2.40
CA ARG A 36 0.11 8.33 3.75
C ARG A 36 -0.99 9.20 4.35
N ASP A 37 -1.59 10.10 3.57
CA ASP A 37 -2.68 10.98 4.02
C ASP A 37 -3.93 10.19 4.43
N HIS A 38 -4.16 9.02 3.84
CA HIS A 38 -5.22 8.09 4.23
C HIS A 38 -4.88 7.23 5.46
N GLY A 39 -3.68 7.39 6.03
CA GLY A 39 -3.22 6.70 7.24
C GLY A 39 -2.65 5.31 7.00
N PHE A 40 -2.30 4.96 5.76
CA PHE A 40 -1.69 3.67 5.44
C PHE A 40 -0.19 3.66 5.70
N HIS A 41 0.36 2.47 5.95
CA HIS A 41 1.79 2.29 6.06
C HIS A 41 2.42 2.30 4.67
N VAL A 42 3.25 3.31 4.37
CA VAL A 42 3.85 3.46 3.04
C VAL A 42 5.35 3.17 3.09
N ILE A 43 5.79 2.21 2.28
CA ILE A 43 7.20 1.90 2.07
C ILE A 43 7.58 2.41 0.68
N SER A 44 8.50 3.36 0.62
CA SER A 44 8.99 3.90 -0.66
C SER A 44 10.30 3.22 -1.05
N THR A 45 10.39 2.71 -2.27
CA THR A 45 11.60 2.12 -2.85
C THR A 45 12.03 2.89 -4.09
N GLU A 46 13.30 2.79 -4.47
CA GLU A 46 13.72 3.17 -5.82
C GLU A 46 13.08 2.18 -6.82
N ASN A 47 12.69 2.63 -8.00
CA ASN A 47 11.97 1.82 -8.99
C ASN A 47 12.73 0.51 -9.32
N GLN A 48 12.27 -0.61 -8.74
CA GLN A 48 12.85 -1.95 -8.90
C GLN A 48 11.86 -2.95 -9.52
N GLY A 49 10.67 -2.50 -9.87
CA GLY A 49 9.61 -3.27 -10.51
C GLY A 49 8.67 -3.98 -9.52
N LEU A 50 7.54 -4.42 -10.08
CA LEU A 50 6.40 -4.98 -9.34
C LEU A 50 6.74 -6.18 -8.44
N SER A 51 7.64 -7.07 -8.90
CA SER A 51 8.06 -8.23 -8.11
C SER A 51 8.81 -7.81 -6.85
N SER A 52 9.64 -6.77 -6.93
CA SER A 52 10.37 -6.23 -5.79
C SER A 52 9.41 -5.56 -4.80
N ALA A 53 8.43 -4.82 -5.33
CA ALA A 53 7.39 -4.19 -4.52
C ALA A 53 6.56 -5.21 -3.72
N ARG A 54 6.15 -6.33 -4.34
CA ARG A 54 5.42 -7.41 -3.64
C ARG A 54 6.26 -8.07 -2.56
N ASN A 55 7.52 -8.38 -2.85
CA ASN A 55 8.41 -8.99 -1.86
C ASN A 55 8.63 -8.07 -0.65
N THR A 56 8.75 -6.76 -0.91
CA THR A 56 8.86 -5.74 0.15
C THR A 56 7.60 -5.69 1.00
N GLY A 57 6.41 -5.68 0.36
CA GLY A 57 5.13 -5.70 1.06
C GLY A 57 4.95 -6.97 1.90
N LEU A 58 5.28 -8.14 1.34
CA LEU A 58 5.20 -9.42 2.04
C LEU A 58 6.16 -9.48 3.24
N ALA A 59 7.37 -8.93 3.12
CA ALA A 59 8.33 -8.90 4.21
C ALA A 59 7.94 -7.95 5.35
N ALA A 60 7.14 -6.92 5.04
CA ALA A 60 6.63 -5.97 6.02
C ALA A 60 5.30 -6.40 6.65
N ALA A 61 4.54 -7.28 5.99
CA ALA A 61 3.27 -7.79 6.49
C ALA A 61 3.48 -8.65 7.75
N THR A 62 2.62 -8.42 8.73
CA THR A 62 2.56 -9.14 10.00
C THR A 62 1.31 -10.01 10.13
N GLY A 63 0.32 -9.80 9.27
CA GLY A 63 -0.90 -10.61 9.19
C GLY A 63 -0.65 -12.05 8.73
N GLU A 64 -1.55 -12.95 9.15
CA GLU A 64 -1.52 -14.37 8.75
C GLU A 64 -1.84 -14.57 7.26
N ILE A 65 -2.60 -13.64 6.67
CA ILE A 65 -3.06 -13.69 5.27
C ILE A 65 -2.63 -12.41 4.57
N VAL A 66 -2.05 -12.55 3.37
CA VAL A 66 -1.68 -11.44 2.49
C VAL A 66 -2.51 -11.50 1.21
N ALA A 67 -3.14 -10.38 0.85
CA ALA A 67 -3.93 -10.19 -0.36
C ALA A 67 -3.49 -8.93 -1.11
N TYR A 68 -3.71 -8.89 -2.42
CA TYR A 68 -3.33 -7.80 -3.33
C TYR A 68 -4.53 -7.22 -4.07
#